data_AF-A0A2V6GY58-F1
#
_entry.id   AF-A0A2V6GY58-F1
#
_cell.length_a   1.000
_cell.length_b   1.000
_cell.length_c   1.000
_cell.angle_alpha   90.00
_cell.angle_beta   90.00
_cell.angle_gamma   90.00
#
_symmetry.space_group_name_H-M   'P 1'
#
loop_
_entity.id
_entity.type
_entity.pdbx_description
1 polymer ?
#
loop_
_entity_poly.entity_id
_entity_poly.type
_entity_poly.pdbx_seq_one_letter_code
_entity_poly.pdbx_strand_id
1 'polypeptide(L)'
;RAPEDGFWLHNRWKTPRPNFLLACYKRGVFLPKDLPSQQLKPFRILIRSSNWLGDAVMSVPAVRAIKKGRPDAHVTILAPEKIAPMWKLILEVDEILSLPNKSLFSAARLIARQARFDAAVLFPNSLRVALEAWRIPRKVGYRGHARSWLLNQIVREPRQPGPPEHHATRFLRIADDCGADVDLARRDALPRVLDMQKHVPPQDRRATLGLCPGAEYGPAKRWLPERFAEAAAAISAQAKSKWILFGTKKDRAIGETIAAALGDNCSNRIGQTTLDE
;
A
#
# COMPACT_ATOMS: atom_id res chain seq x y z
N ARG A 1 -28.04 26.20 27.11
CA ARG A 1 -27.19 25.01 27.34
C ARG A 1 -27.70 23.93 26.41
N ALA A 2 -26.92 23.53 25.40
CA ALA A 2 -27.26 22.36 24.60
C ALA A 2 -27.14 21.12 25.51
N PRO A 3 -28.03 20.12 25.42
CA PRO A 3 -27.98 18.96 26.29
C PRO A 3 -26.65 18.23 26.08
N GLU A 4 -26.03 17.81 27.17
CA GLU A 4 -24.77 17.05 27.20
C GLU A 4 -24.86 15.73 26.40
N ASP A 5 -26.08 15.32 26.05
CA ASP A 5 -26.42 14.07 25.37
C ASP A 5 -26.63 14.20 23.85
N GLY A 6 -26.63 15.42 23.30
CA GLY A 6 -26.94 15.67 21.88
C GLY A 6 -25.90 15.14 20.88
N PHE A 7 -24.70 14.80 21.35
CA PHE A 7 -23.64 14.24 20.52
C PHE A 7 -23.84 12.72 20.26
N TRP A 8 -24.55 12.03 21.15
CA TRP A 8 -24.60 10.56 21.21
C TRP A 8 -25.71 9.90 20.38
N LEU A 9 -26.76 10.65 20.00
CA LEU A 9 -27.94 10.04 19.37
C LEU A 9 -27.72 9.40 17.99
N HIS A 10 -26.53 9.56 17.41
CA HIS A 10 -26.11 8.75 16.29
C HIS A 10 -24.63 8.44 16.49
N ASN A 11 -24.26 7.17 16.61
CA ASN A 11 -22.89 6.63 16.66
C ASN A 11 -22.03 7.10 15.47
N ARG A 12 -21.79 8.41 15.35
CA ARG A 12 -21.05 9.09 14.30
C ARG A 12 -20.32 10.23 14.96
N TRP A 13 -19.03 10.28 14.66
CA TRP A 13 -18.19 11.46 14.79
C TRP A 13 -18.84 12.64 14.07
N LYS A 14 -19.59 13.48 14.79
CA LYS A 14 -20.25 14.65 14.19
C LYS A 14 -19.28 15.83 14.17
N THR A 15 -18.79 16.15 12.99
CA THR A 15 -18.61 17.54 12.58
C THR A 15 -19.61 17.82 11.46
N PRO A 16 -20.29 18.98 11.44
CA PRO A 16 -21.39 19.24 10.51
C PRO A 16 -20.93 19.37 9.04
N ARG A 17 -19.64 19.67 8.80
CA ARG A 17 -18.96 19.67 7.50
C ARG A 17 -17.47 19.34 7.66
N PRO A 18 -17.06 18.09 7.96
CA PRO A 18 -15.66 17.77 8.01
C PRO A 18 -15.11 17.80 6.59
N ASN A 19 -14.25 18.75 6.29
CA ASN A 19 -13.08 18.43 5.48
C ASN A 19 -12.42 17.22 6.15
N PHE A 20 -12.07 16.21 5.38
CA PHE A 20 -11.51 14.94 5.86
C PHE A 20 -10.26 15.23 6.71
N LEU A 21 -10.50 15.35 8.02
CA LEU A 21 -9.53 15.31 9.09
C LEU A 21 -8.27 16.16 8.87
N LEU A 22 -8.38 17.39 8.35
CA LEU A 22 -7.22 18.27 8.20
C LEU A 22 -6.45 18.38 9.55
N ALA A 23 -5.13 18.22 9.51
CA ALA A 23 -4.24 18.36 10.68
C ALA A 23 -4.49 19.68 11.46
N CYS A 24 -4.94 20.72 10.76
CA CYS A 24 -5.23 22.04 11.30
C CYS A 24 -6.53 22.14 12.12
N TYR A 25 -7.32 21.07 12.24
CA TYR A 25 -8.58 21.07 13.00
C TYR A 25 -8.38 20.39 14.36
N LYS A 26 -8.53 21.15 15.46
CA LYS A 26 -8.38 20.67 16.85
C LYS A 26 -9.41 19.57 17.12
N ARG A 27 -8.95 18.35 17.42
CA ARG A 27 -9.81 17.20 17.71
C ARG A 27 -9.86 16.97 19.21
N GLY A 28 -11.05 17.07 19.80
CA GLY A 28 -11.38 16.32 21.00
C GLY A 28 -12.00 15.01 20.54
N VAL A 29 -11.35 13.88 20.79
CA VAL A 29 -11.95 12.57 20.61
C VAL A 29 -12.33 12.08 21.99
N PHE A 30 -13.62 11.95 22.24
CA PHE A 30 -14.09 11.29 23.44
C PHE A 30 -14.67 9.95 23.03
N LEU A 31 -13.87 8.90 23.18
CA LEU A 31 -14.35 7.53 23.16
C LEU A 31 -14.60 7.12 24.62
N PRO A 32 -15.82 6.75 25.03
CA PRO A 32 -16.05 6.23 26.37
C PRO A 32 -15.19 4.98 26.55
N LYS A 33 -14.57 4.82 27.72
CA LYS A 33 -13.64 3.70 27.99
C LYS A 33 -14.29 2.34 27.77
N ASP A 34 -15.61 2.26 27.91
CA ASP A 34 -16.39 1.02 27.87
C ASP A 34 -17.02 0.72 26.49
N LEU A 35 -16.77 1.55 25.47
CA LEU A 35 -17.33 1.34 24.13
C LEU A 35 -16.32 0.59 23.24
N PRO A 36 -16.56 -0.68 22.88
CA PRO A 36 -15.70 -1.42 21.97
C PRO A 36 -15.70 -0.77 20.58
N SER A 37 -14.55 -0.76 19.90
CA SER A 37 -14.43 -0.22 18.54
C SER A 37 -15.35 -0.92 17.54
N GLN A 38 -15.72 -2.18 17.79
CA GLN A 38 -16.64 -2.98 16.97
C GLN A 38 -18.08 -2.45 16.99
N GLN A 39 -18.47 -1.65 17.99
CA GLN A 39 -19.80 -1.04 18.08
C GLN A 39 -19.88 0.30 17.35
N LEU A 40 -18.75 0.84 16.91
CA LEU A 40 -18.70 2.08 16.13
C LEU A 40 -19.24 1.84 14.72
N LYS A 41 -20.01 2.80 14.21
CA LYS A 41 -20.39 2.78 12.79
C LYS A 41 -19.12 2.97 11.95
N PRO A 42 -18.77 2.04 11.05
CA PRO A 42 -17.55 2.14 10.29
C PRO A 42 -17.59 3.35 9.36
N PHE A 43 -16.53 4.14 9.41
CA PHE A 43 -16.25 5.19 8.45
C PHE A 43 -15.48 4.60 7.28
N ARG A 44 -16.12 4.51 6.11
CA ARG A 44 -15.61 3.73 4.98
C ARG A 44 -14.72 4.60 4.09
N ILE A 45 -13.45 4.22 3.99
CA ILE A 45 -12.43 4.91 3.21
C ILE A 45 -12.01 4.03 2.05
N LEU A 46 -12.20 4.53 0.83
CA LEU A 46 -11.63 3.90 -0.36
C LEU A 46 -10.22 4.46 -0.62
N ILE A 47 -9.19 3.64 -0.59
CA ILE A 47 -7.85 4.06 -1.01
C ILE A 47 -7.57 3.49 -2.40
N ARG A 48 -7.41 4.35 -3.40
CA ARG A 48 -6.96 3.91 -4.72
C ARG A 48 -5.45 3.73 -4.69
N SER A 49 -5.01 2.47 -4.71
CA SER A 49 -3.58 2.09 -4.77
C SER A 49 -2.91 2.64 -6.04
N SER A 50 -1.59 2.75 -5.99
CA SER A 50 -0.76 2.89 -7.19
C SER A 50 -0.99 1.73 -8.18
N ASN A 51 -0.45 1.85 -9.39
CA ASN A 51 -0.56 0.80 -10.40
C ASN A 51 0.64 -0.16 -10.41
N TRP A 52 1.73 0.21 -9.73
CA TRP A 52 3.00 -0.51 -9.70
C TRP A 52 3.28 -1.03 -8.30
N LEU A 53 3.88 -2.22 -8.20
CA LEU A 53 4.16 -2.87 -6.92
C LEU A 53 5.04 -2.00 -6.01
N GLY A 54 6.13 -1.42 -6.55
CA GLY A 54 7.04 -0.58 -5.77
C GLY A 54 6.35 0.61 -5.11
N ASP A 55 5.56 1.36 -5.87
CA ASP A 55 4.78 2.48 -5.34
C ASP A 55 3.74 2.02 -4.31
N ALA A 56 3.15 0.83 -4.51
CA ALA A 56 2.15 0.29 -3.59
C ALA A 56 2.78 -0.03 -2.24
N VAL A 57 3.93 -0.71 -2.24
CA VAL A 57 4.74 -0.98 -1.04
C VAL A 57 5.13 0.32 -0.34
N MET A 58 5.60 1.33 -1.09
CA MET A 58 5.95 2.64 -0.53
C MET A 58 4.76 3.38 0.09
N SER A 59 3.53 3.05 -0.30
CA SER A 59 2.31 3.65 0.24
C SER A 59 1.76 2.96 1.50
N VAL A 60 2.27 1.78 1.86
CA VAL A 60 1.83 1.03 3.05
C VAL A 60 1.88 1.86 4.34
N PRO A 61 2.97 2.59 4.67
CA PRO A 61 3.00 3.40 5.89
C PRO A 61 1.87 4.44 5.95
N ALA A 62 1.47 5.01 4.82
CA ALA A 62 0.35 5.95 4.76
C ALA A 62 -0.99 5.26 5.02
N VAL A 63 -1.21 4.06 4.48
CA VAL A 63 -2.41 3.25 4.76
C VAL A 63 -2.50 2.92 6.25
N ARG A 64 -1.39 2.49 6.86
CA ARG A 64 -1.31 2.23 8.31
C ARG A 64 -1.64 3.46 9.13
N ALA A 65 -1.07 4.62 8.76
CA ALA A 65 -1.33 5.88 9.43
C ALA A 65 -2.82 6.26 9.35
N ILE A 66 -3.44 6.13 8.18
CA ILE A 66 -4.86 6.41 7.96
C ILE A 66 -5.75 5.50 8.82
N LYS A 67 -5.47 4.19 8.86
CA LYS A 67 -6.20 3.24 9.71
C LYS A 67 -6.07 3.57 11.19
N LYS A 68 -4.85 3.89 11.66
CA LYS A 68 -4.58 4.24 13.07
C LYS A 68 -5.15 5.59 13.48
N GLY A 69 -5.32 6.52 12.53
CA GLY A 69 -5.84 7.85 12.80
C GLY A 69 -7.28 7.88 13.32
N ARG A 70 -8.01 6.75 13.28
CA ARG A 70 -9.37 6.65 13.78
C ARG A 70 -9.78 5.20 14.11
N PRO A 71 -10.44 4.96 15.27
CA PRO A 71 -10.82 3.61 15.70
C PRO A 71 -11.95 2.98 14.89
N ASP A 72 -12.75 3.79 14.18
CA ASP A 72 -13.87 3.37 13.34
C ASP A 72 -13.54 3.30 11.84
N ALA A 73 -12.26 3.46 11.44
CA ALA A 73 -11.88 3.36 10.04
C ALA A 73 -12.15 1.96 9.49
N HIS A 74 -12.80 1.91 8.33
CA HIS A 74 -12.83 0.73 7.48
C HIS A 74 -12.15 1.08 6.14
N VAL A 75 -10.95 0.57 5.95
CA VAL A 75 -10.07 0.84 4.82
C VAL A 75 -10.24 -0.24 3.76
N THR A 76 -10.81 0.18 2.63
CA THR A 76 -10.93 -0.65 1.43
C THR A 76 -9.88 -0.20 0.40
N ILE A 77 -8.99 -1.10 -0.04
CA ILE A 77 -8.01 -0.82 -1.08
C ILE A 77 -8.58 -1.17 -2.45
N LEU A 78 -8.57 -0.22 -3.39
CA LEU A 78 -8.83 -0.47 -4.79
C LEU A 78 -7.50 -0.54 -5.56
N ALA A 79 -7.13 -1.75 -6.00
CA ALA A 79 -5.83 -2.02 -6.62
C ALA A 79 -5.99 -2.80 -7.93
N PRO A 80 -5.07 -2.66 -8.90
CA PRO A 80 -4.99 -3.58 -10.04
C PRO A 80 -4.90 -5.03 -9.55
N GLU A 81 -5.61 -5.93 -10.22
CA GLU A 81 -5.64 -7.36 -9.86
C GLU A 81 -4.25 -7.97 -9.67
N LYS A 82 -3.27 -7.57 -10.50
CA LYS A 82 -1.88 -8.03 -10.41
C LYS A 82 -1.18 -7.73 -9.09
N ILE A 83 -1.56 -6.64 -8.41
CA ILE A 83 -0.93 -6.20 -7.15
C ILE A 83 -1.89 -6.27 -5.97
N ALA A 84 -3.17 -6.58 -6.19
CA ALA A 84 -4.14 -6.75 -5.12
C ALA A 84 -3.70 -7.78 -4.05
N PRO A 85 -3.04 -8.91 -4.39
CA PRO A 85 -2.59 -9.88 -3.39
C PRO A 85 -1.63 -9.32 -2.34
N MET A 86 -0.74 -8.36 -2.67
CA MET A 86 0.18 -7.80 -1.67
C MET A 86 -0.54 -7.07 -0.54
N TRP A 87 -1.73 -6.54 -0.80
CA TRP A 87 -2.52 -5.83 0.21
C TRP A 87 -3.13 -6.79 1.23
N LYS A 88 -3.25 -8.09 0.93
CA LYS A 88 -3.67 -9.11 1.90
C LYS A 88 -2.66 -9.28 3.04
N LEU A 89 -1.40 -8.92 2.80
CA LEU A 89 -0.32 -8.98 3.79
C LEU A 89 -0.36 -7.80 4.77
N ILE A 90 -1.22 -6.81 4.54
CA ILE A 90 -1.30 -5.59 5.35
C ILE A 90 -2.51 -5.69 6.27
N LEU A 91 -2.26 -5.93 7.56
CA LEU A 91 -3.29 -6.10 8.59
C LEU A 91 -4.24 -4.91 8.72
N GLU A 92 -3.75 -3.70 8.39
CA GLU A 92 -4.54 -2.47 8.45
C GLU A 92 -5.54 -2.31 7.29
N VAL A 93 -5.55 -3.23 6.32
CA VAL A 93 -6.50 -3.28 5.21
C VAL A 93 -7.67 -4.19 5.56
N ASP A 94 -8.88 -3.65 5.59
CA ASP A 94 -10.09 -4.43 5.91
C ASP A 94 -10.67 -5.15 4.69
N GLU A 95 -10.55 -4.55 3.50
CA GLU A 95 -11.14 -5.08 2.28
C GLU A 95 -10.28 -4.71 1.06
N ILE A 96 -10.26 -5.59 0.05
CA ILE A 96 -9.52 -5.38 -1.19
C ILE A 96 -10.46 -5.56 -2.38
N LEU A 97 -10.50 -4.54 -3.23
CA LEU A 97 -11.21 -4.53 -4.49
C LEU A 97 -10.19 -4.63 -5.63
N SER A 98 -10.21 -5.76 -6.33
CA SER A 98 -9.35 -6.01 -7.49
C SER A 98 -9.95 -5.39 -8.75
N LEU A 99 -9.21 -4.48 -9.37
CA LEU A 99 -9.55 -3.91 -10.68
C LEU A 99 -9.15 -4.90 -11.78
N PRO A 100 -10.12 -5.44 -12.55
CA PRO A 100 -9.85 -6.45 -13.57
C PRO A 100 -9.13 -5.86 -14.79
N ASN A 101 -9.30 -4.56 -15.03
CA ASN A 101 -8.77 -3.91 -16.21
C ASN A 101 -8.52 -2.42 -15.98
N LYS A 102 -7.98 -1.77 -17.00
CA LYS A 102 -7.74 -0.33 -17.04
C LYS A 102 -8.97 0.46 -17.53
N SER A 103 -10.20 0.02 -17.26
CA SER A 103 -11.42 0.76 -17.63
C SER A 103 -11.96 1.59 -16.47
N LEU A 104 -12.24 2.87 -16.74
CA LEU A 104 -12.92 3.79 -15.82
C LEU A 104 -14.30 3.26 -15.42
N PHE A 105 -15.09 2.79 -16.38
CA PHE A 105 -16.44 2.31 -16.13
C PHE A 105 -16.46 1.05 -15.27
N SER A 106 -15.51 0.14 -15.49
CA SER A 106 -15.37 -1.07 -14.68
C SER A 106 -15.03 -0.72 -13.23
N ALA A 107 -14.09 0.21 -13.00
CA ALA A 107 -13.75 0.70 -11.68
C ALA A 107 -14.92 1.40 -10.98
N ALA A 108 -15.59 2.34 -11.66
CA ALA A 108 -16.73 3.06 -11.10
C ALA A 108 -17.90 2.13 -10.76
N ARG A 109 -18.16 1.12 -11.61
CA ARG A 109 -19.18 0.10 -11.35
C ARG A 109 -18.81 -0.78 -10.15
N LEU A 110 -17.54 -1.17 -10.02
CA LEU A 110 -17.05 -1.95 -8.89
C LEU A 110 -17.24 -1.18 -7.58
N ILE A 111 -16.87 0.10 -7.55
CA ILE A 111 -17.08 1.01 -6.41
C ILE A 111 -18.58 1.15 -6.10
N ALA A 112 -19.42 1.34 -7.12
CA ALA A 112 -20.85 1.56 -6.95
C ALA A 112 -21.63 0.34 -6.42
N ARG A 113 -21.09 -0.88 -6.56
CA ARG A 113 -21.67 -2.10 -6.00
C ARG A 113 -21.41 -2.25 -4.51
N GLN A 114 -20.41 -1.54 -3.99
CA GLN A 114 -20.12 -1.54 -2.57
C GLN A 114 -21.09 -0.65 -1.81
N ALA A 115 -21.12 -0.84 -0.50
CA ALA A 115 -21.74 0.12 0.38
C ALA A 115 -21.07 1.50 0.25
N ARG A 116 -21.82 2.56 0.54
CA ARG A 116 -21.36 3.94 0.32
C ARG A 116 -20.08 4.25 1.09
N PHE A 117 -19.06 4.71 0.37
CA PHE A 117 -17.84 5.25 0.94
C PHE A 117 -18.05 6.70 1.41
N ASP A 118 -17.49 7.02 2.56
CA ASP A 118 -17.53 8.36 3.14
C ASP A 118 -16.42 9.28 2.58
N ALA A 119 -15.31 8.67 2.16
CA ALA A 119 -14.17 9.35 1.57
C ALA A 119 -13.35 8.43 0.64
N ALA A 120 -12.60 9.05 -0.27
CA ALA A 120 -11.61 8.40 -1.11
C ALA A 120 -10.24 9.10 -1.00
N VAL A 121 -9.18 8.32 -0.89
CA VAL A 121 -7.78 8.76 -0.91
C VAL A 121 -7.15 8.26 -2.20
N LEU A 122 -6.63 9.17 -3.02
CA LEU A 122 -6.21 8.90 -4.39
C LEU A 122 -4.69 9.05 -4.54
N PHE A 123 -3.97 7.92 -4.46
CA PHE A 123 -2.51 7.91 -4.59
C PHE A 123 -2.02 8.22 -6.01
N PRO A 124 -2.57 7.64 -7.10
CA PRO A 124 -2.18 8.05 -8.46
C PRO A 124 -2.69 9.44 -8.80
N ASN A 125 -1.97 10.20 -9.63
CA ASN A 125 -2.27 11.59 -9.98
C ASN A 125 -3.16 11.81 -11.21
N SER A 126 -3.63 10.74 -11.86
CA SER A 126 -4.37 10.86 -13.12
C SER A 126 -5.81 11.34 -12.94
N LEU A 127 -6.32 12.07 -13.94
CA LEU A 127 -7.73 12.48 -14.02
C LEU A 127 -8.67 11.28 -13.93
N ARG A 128 -8.32 10.21 -14.63
CA ARG A 128 -9.09 8.97 -14.61
C ARG A 128 -9.33 8.46 -13.19
N VAL A 129 -8.31 8.44 -12.33
CA VAL A 129 -8.46 7.94 -10.96
C VAL A 129 -9.43 8.81 -10.15
N ALA A 130 -9.45 10.12 -10.37
CA ALA A 130 -10.46 10.99 -9.76
C ALA A 130 -11.88 10.70 -10.28
N LEU A 131 -12.01 10.39 -11.58
CA LEU A 131 -13.28 10.00 -12.18
C LEU A 131 -13.76 8.63 -11.68
N GLU A 132 -12.87 7.67 -11.39
CA GLU A 132 -13.25 6.36 -10.83
C GLU A 132 -14.07 6.54 -9.53
N ALA A 133 -13.68 7.51 -8.71
CA ALA A 133 -14.29 7.82 -7.42
C ALA A 133 -15.30 8.99 -7.46
N TRP A 134 -15.77 9.43 -8.63
CA TRP A 134 -16.52 10.71 -8.76
C TRP A 134 -17.74 10.82 -7.83
N ARG A 135 -18.44 9.71 -7.60
CA ARG A 135 -19.64 9.60 -6.72
C ARG A 135 -19.33 9.63 -5.23
N ILE A 136 -18.06 9.46 -4.83
CA ILE A 136 -17.66 9.50 -3.43
C ILE A 136 -17.58 10.97 -3.01
N PRO A 137 -18.29 11.39 -1.96
CA PRO A 137 -18.45 12.82 -1.65
C PRO A 137 -17.12 13.51 -1.34
N ARG A 138 -16.19 12.82 -0.66
CA ARG A 138 -14.89 13.37 -0.25
C ARG A 138 -13.76 12.68 -1.00
N LYS A 139 -12.86 13.45 -1.62
CA LYS A 139 -11.76 12.97 -2.46
C LYS A 139 -10.49 13.76 -2.12
N VAL A 140 -9.50 13.05 -1.62
CA VAL A 140 -8.20 13.60 -1.20
C VAL A 140 -7.11 13.13 -2.14
N GLY A 141 -6.20 14.03 -2.50
CA GLY A 141 -4.98 13.69 -3.23
C GLY A 141 -4.25 14.94 -3.72
N TYR A 142 -3.12 14.75 -4.38
CA TYR A 142 -2.42 15.86 -5.02
C TYR A 142 -3.21 16.46 -6.18
N ARG A 143 -2.95 17.73 -6.50
CA ARG A 143 -3.61 18.46 -7.60
C ARG A 143 -3.54 17.67 -8.91
N GLY A 144 -2.40 17.03 -9.17
CA GLY A 144 -2.20 16.09 -10.28
C GLY A 144 -2.52 16.69 -11.65
N HIS A 145 -2.76 15.82 -12.63
CA HIS A 145 -3.02 16.23 -14.01
C HIS A 145 -4.51 16.52 -14.23
N ALA A 146 -4.88 17.81 -14.26
CA ALA A 146 -6.22 18.31 -14.60
C ALA A 146 -7.39 17.76 -13.76
N ARG A 147 -7.14 17.25 -12.54
CA ARG A 147 -8.15 16.62 -11.68
C ARG A 147 -8.61 17.46 -10.50
N SER A 148 -8.05 18.66 -10.32
CA SER A 148 -8.28 19.50 -9.14
C SER A 148 -9.75 19.84 -8.91
N TRP A 149 -10.54 20.00 -9.98
CA TRP A 149 -11.98 20.28 -9.91
C TRP A 149 -12.81 19.08 -9.40
N LEU A 150 -12.28 17.87 -9.47
CA LEU A 150 -12.87 16.67 -8.87
C LEU A 150 -12.41 16.45 -7.43
N LEU A 151 -11.33 17.09 -6.99
CA LEU A 151 -10.84 16.95 -5.62
C LEU A 151 -11.49 18.02 -4.75
N ASN A 152 -12.00 17.63 -3.59
CA ASN A 152 -12.40 18.61 -2.57
C ASN A 152 -11.27 18.93 -1.60
N GLN A 153 -10.24 18.08 -1.54
CA GLN A 153 -9.14 18.23 -0.60
C GLN A 153 -7.83 17.96 -1.32
N ILE A 154 -7.16 19.06 -1.63
CA ILE A 154 -5.91 19.04 -2.38
C ILE A 154 -4.78 19.07 -1.36
N VAL A 155 -3.96 18.01 -1.41
CA VAL A 155 -2.76 17.90 -0.57
C VAL A 155 -1.74 18.92 -1.03
N ARG A 156 -1.16 19.65 -0.08
CA ARG A 156 -0.22 20.74 -0.40
C ARG A 156 1.11 20.16 -0.86
N GLU A 157 1.59 20.63 -2.01
CA GLU A 157 2.94 20.34 -2.48
C GLU A 157 3.91 21.40 -1.93
N PRO A 158 5.15 21.02 -1.57
CA PRO A 158 6.18 21.97 -1.17
C PRO A 158 6.37 23.02 -2.28
N ARG A 159 6.36 24.31 -1.90
CA ARG A 159 6.49 25.41 -2.86
C ARG A 159 7.87 25.49 -3.52
N GLN A 160 8.90 25.05 -2.81
CA GLN A 160 10.25 24.93 -3.34
C GLN A 160 10.56 23.45 -3.52
N PRO A 161 10.94 23.01 -4.73
CA PRO A 161 11.50 21.69 -4.92
C PRO A 161 12.84 21.65 -4.18
N GLY A 162 12.82 21.09 -2.97
CA GLY A 162 14.04 20.69 -2.28
C GLY A 162 14.73 19.54 -3.03
N PRO A 163 15.74 18.90 -2.41
CA PRO A 163 16.31 17.67 -2.96
C PRO A 163 15.20 16.62 -3.23
N PRO A 164 15.42 15.67 -4.16
CA PRO A 164 14.44 14.64 -4.48
C PRO A 164 13.88 13.98 -3.21
N GLU A 165 12.59 14.16 -2.98
CA GLU A 165 11.89 13.58 -1.84
C GLU A 165 11.65 12.09 -2.08
N HIS A 166 11.88 11.27 -1.05
CA HIS A 166 11.54 9.84 -1.11
C HIS A 166 10.03 9.66 -1.36
N HIS A 167 9.67 8.78 -2.30
CA HIS A 167 8.28 8.69 -2.76
C HIS A 167 7.29 8.31 -1.64
N ALA A 168 7.70 7.48 -0.68
CA ALA A 168 6.90 7.16 0.51
C ALA A 168 6.50 8.40 1.35
N THR A 169 7.36 9.42 1.41
CA THR A 169 7.09 10.66 2.15
C THR A 169 5.93 11.44 1.52
N ARG A 170 5.76 11.33 0.20
CA ARG A 170 4.58 11.89 -0.49
C ARG A 170 3.29 11.21 -0.06
N PHE A 171 3.27 9.88 0.06
CA PHE A 171 2.08 9.16 0.56
C PHE A 171 1.80 9.50 2.03
N LEU A 172 2.84 9.57 2.86
CA LEU A 172 2.70 9.99 4.25
C LEU A 172 2.16 11.42 4.35
N ARG A 173 2.57 12.35 3.49
CA ARG A 173 2.00 13.70 3.46
C ARG A 173 0.50 13.70 3.15
N ILE A 174 0.02 12.80 2.29
CA ILE A 174 -1.43 12.63 2.08
C ILE A 174 -2.09 12.17 3.39
N ALA A 175 -1.51 11.19 4.08
CA ALA A 175 -2.05 10.70 5.35
C ALA A 175 -2.04 11.77 6.47
N ASP A 176 -0.98 12.58 6.54
CA ASP A 176 -0.84 13.71 7.47
C ASP A 176 -1.88 14.81 7.20
N ASP A 177 -2.10 15.15 5.93
CA ASP A 177 -3.17 16.08 5.53
C ASP A 177 -4.56 15.49 5.82
N CYS A 178 -4.68 14.16 5.85
CA CYS A 178 -5.86 13.42 6.33
C CYS A 178 -5.87 13.25 7.85
N GLY A 179 -4.94 13.88 8.56
CA GLY A 179 -4.92 13.96 10.01
C GLY A 179 -4.36 12.75 10.74
N ALA A 180 -3.69 11.85 10.03
CA ALA A 180 -3.01 10.74 10.67
C ALA A 180 -1.74 11.22 11.40
N ASP A 181 -1.40 10.57 12.51
CA ASP A 181 -0.08 10.70 13.11
C ASP A 181 0.93 9.90 12.27
N VAL A 182 1.74 10.61 11.50
CA VAL A 182 2.72 10.01 10.59
C VAL A 182 4.05 9.70 11.25
N ASP A 183 4.35 10.27 12.42
CA ASP A 183 5.60 9.98 13.13
C ASP A 183 5.57 8.59 13.76
N LEU A 184 4.40 8.16 14.25
CA LEU A 184 4.18 6.76 14.62
C LEU A 184 4.33 5.82 13.42
N ALA A 185 3.81 6.21 12.25
CA ALA A 185 3.88 5.38 11.04
C ALA A 185 5.31 5.25 10.48
N ARG A 186 6.16 6.27 10.66
CA ARG A 186 7.59 6.22 10.31
C ARG A 186 8.36 5.24 11.21
N ARG A 187 8.01 5.17 12.49
CA ARG A 187 8.61 4.23 13.45
C ARG A 187 8.16 2.78 13.20
N ASP A 188 6.91 2.59 12.78
CA ASP A 188 6.32 1.30 12.39
C ASP A 188 6.49 0.96 10.89
N ALA A 189 7.37 1.66 10.16
CA ALA A 189 7.47 1.58 8.70
C ALA A 189 8.03 0.25 8.18
N LEU A 190 8.69 -0.53 9.03
CA LEU A 190 9.06 -1.89 8.67
C LEU A 190 7.78 -2.69 8.45
N PRO A 191 7.68 -3.52 7.38
CA PRO A 191 6.69 -4.56 7.36
C PRO A 191 6.85 -5.30 8.69
N ARG A 192 5.82 -5.31 9.55
CA ARG A 192 5.70 -6.42 10.49
C ARG A 192 5.60 -7.60 9.55
N VAL A 193 6.73 -8.28 9.33
CA VAL A 193 6.77 -9.52 8.60
C VAL A 193 5.76 -10.36 9.35
N LEU A 194 4.56 -10.50 8.78
CA LEU A 194 3.61 -11.51 9.22
C LEU A 194 4.44 -12.74 9.44
N ASP A 195 4.32 -13.34 10.61
CA ASP A 195 5.13 -14.45 11.09
C ASP A 195 5.21 -15.56 10.02
N MET A 196 6.09 -15.37 9.03
CA MET A 196 6.29 -16.26 7.88
C MET A 196 7.13 -17.45 8.33
N GLN A 197 7.45 -17.52 9.62
CA GLN A 197 8.00 -18.68 10.30
C GLN A 197 7.15 -19.95 10.11
N LYS A 198 5.88 -19.84 9.65
CA LYS A 198 5.05 -21.03 9.39
C LYS A 198 5.55 -21.94 8.26
N HIS A 199 6.51 -21.52 7.42
CA HIS A 199 7.01 -22.35 6.30
C HIS A 199 8.54 -22.48 6.22
N VAL A 200 9.29 -22.08 7.25
CA VAL A 200 10.73 -22.37 7.30
C VAL A 200 10.93 -23.60 8.18
N PRO A 201 11.05 -24.81 7.62
CA PRO A 201 11.33 -26.00 8.41
C PRO A 201 12.63 -25.77 9.21
N PRO A 202 12.63 -26.03 10.53
CA PRO A 202 13.82 -25.83 11.34
C PRO A 202 14.76 -27.00 11.10
N GLN A 203 15.60 -26.98 10.06
CA GLN A 203 16.65 -28.02 9.93
C GLN A 203 17.81 -27.81 8.93
N ASP A 204 17.97 -26.66 8.29
CA ASP A 204 19.18 -26.41 7.47
C ASP A 204 19.98 -25.25 8.05
N ARG A 205 21.24 -25.49 8.46
CA ARG A 205 22.18 -24.44 8.93
C ARG A 205 22.63 -23.51 7.79
N ARG A 206 22.04 -23.63 6.59
CA ARG A 206 22.36 -22.82 5.41
C ARG A 206 21.58 -21.51 5.44
N ALA A 207 22.27 -20.41 5.19
CA ALA A 207 21.60 -19.13 4.97
C ALA A 207 20.77 -19.21 3.69
N THR A 208 19.49 -18.84 3.74
CA THR A 208 18.63 -18.76 2.55
C THR A 208 18.66 -17.33 2.01
N LEU A 209 19.06 -17.17 0.75
CA LEU A 209 19.26 -15.89 0.09
C LEU A 209 18.35 -15.76 -1.12
N GLY A 210 17.64 -14.64 -1.23
CA GLY A 210 16.74 -14.33 -2.36
C GLY A 210 17.42 -13.44 -3.39
N LEU A 211 17.24 -13.75 -4.68
CA LEU A 211 17.68 -12.90 -5.80
C LEU A 211 16.50 -12.54 -6.70
N CYS A 212 16.40 -11.25 -7.04
CA CYS A 212 15.43 -10.73 -7.99
C CYS A 212 16.17 -10.12 -9.19
N PRO A 213 16.67 -10.92 -10.15
CA PRO A 213 17.57 -10.44 -11.21
C PRO A 213 16.84 -9.70 -12.34
N GLY A 214 15.51 -9.77 -12.37
CA GLY A 214 14.66 -9.10 -13.34
C GLY A 214 14.50 -7.60 -13.10
N ALA A 215 14.01 -6.89 -14.11
CA ALA A 215 13.61 -5.49 -13.97
C ALA A 215 12.49 -5.12 -14.95
N GLU A 216 11.46 -4.44 -14.44
CA GLU A 216 10.29 -3.99 -15.20
C GLU A 216 10.62 -2.82 -16.14
N TYR A 217 11.53 -1.93 -15.74
CA TYR A 217 11.92 -0.73 -16.53
C TYR A 217 12.80 -1.07 -17.74
N GLY A 218 13.04 -2.35 -18.01
CA GLY A 218 13.82 -2.82 -19.15
C GLY A 218 15.26 -3.21 -18.81
N PRO A 219 16.04 -3.60 -19.84
CA PRO A 219 17.36 -4.21 -19.68
C PRO A 219 18.41 -3.27 -19.06
N ALA A 220 18.28 -1.95 -19.25
CA ALA A 220 19.23 -0.97 -18.72
C ALA A 220 19.30 -0.93 -17.18
N LYS A 221 18.26 -1.42 -16.48
CA LYS A 221 18.25 -1.54 -15.00
C LYS A 221 18.53 -2.96 -14.53
N ARG A 222 18.98 -3.86 -15.40
CA ARG A 222 19.34 -5.23 -15.05
C ARG A 222 20.84 -5.33 -14.90
N TRP A 223 21.28 -6.01 -13.85
CA TRP A 223 22.65 -6.48 -13.79
C TRP A 223 22.79 -7.76 -14.61
N LEU A 224 23.99 -7.99 -15.16
CA LEU A 224 24.23 -9.10 -16.06
C LEU A 224 24.00 -10.44 -15.33
N PRO A 225 23.31 -11.43 -15.94
CA PRO A 225 23.04 -12.72 -15.30
C PRO A 225 24.33 -13.42 -14.81
N GLU A 226 25.40 -13.33 -15.59
CA GLU A 226 26.70 -13.93 -15.28
C GLU A 226 27.32 -13.30 -14.03
N ARG A 227 27.07 -12.00 -13.82
CA ARG A 227 27.56 -11.27 -12.65
C ARG A 227 26.77 -11.58 -11.38
N PHE A 228 25.45 -11.80 -11.50
CA PHE A 228 24.65 -12.37 -10.41
C PHE A 228 25.17 -13.74 -10.00
N ALA A 229 25.46 -14.61 -10.97
CA ALA A 229 26.02 -15.93 -10.73
C ALA A 229 27.39 -15.86 -10.03
N GLU A 230 28.30 -15.01 -10.53
CA GLU A 230 29.62 -14.79 -9.95
C GLU A 230 29.53 -14.33 -8.49
N ALA A 231 28.68 -13.35 -8.18
CA ALA A 231 28.49 -12.87 -6.81
C ALA A 231 27.88 -13.94 -5.90
N ALA A 232 26.88 -14.67 -6.39
CA ALA A 232 26.25 -15.73 -5.63
C ALA A 232 27.22 -16.90 -5.34
N ALA A 233 28.09 -17.24 -6.30
CA ALA A 233 29.15 -18.22 -6.10
C ALA A 233 30.19 -17.74 -5.08
N ALA A 234 30.63 -16.47 -5.17
CA ALA A 234 31.59 -15.88 -4.23
C ALA A 234 31.07 -15.85 -2.78
N ILE A 235 29.77 -15.59 -2.58
CA ILE A 235 29.12 -15.66 -1.27
C ILE A 235 29.04 -17.13 -0.80
N SER A 236 28.66 -18.05 -1.68
CA SER A 236 28.54 -19.48 -1.36
C SER A 236 29.88 -20.12 -0.99
N ALA A 237 31.00 -19.58 -1.48
CA ALA A 237 32.35 -20.01 -1.11
C ALA A 237 32.73 -19.64 0.33
N GLN A 238 32.12 -18.60 0.90
CA GLN A 238 32.41 -18.12 2.26
C GLN A 238 31.45 -18.71 3.30
N ALA A 239 30.21 -19.00 2.92
CA ALA A 239 29.20 -19.55 3.81
C ALA A 239 28.28 -20.51 3.05
N LYS A 240 27.86 -21.60 3.71
CA LYS A 240 26.88 -22.50 3.11
C LYS A 240 25.55 -21.76 2.92
N SER A 241 25.17 -21.54 1.67
CA SER A 241 23.96 -20.80 1.31
C SER A 241 23.07 -21.57 0.35
N LYS A 242 21.76 -21.35 0.48
CA LYS A 242 20.73 -21.78 -0.46
C LYS A 242 20.15 -20.54 -1.15
N TRP A 243 20.12 -20.54 -2.46
CA TRP A 243 19.61 -19.44 -3.27
C TRP A 243 18.18 -19.72 -3.72
N ILE A 244 17.35 -18.68 -3.72
CA ILE A 244 16.01 -18.70 -4.31
C ILE A 244 15.91 -17.54 -5.29
N LEU A 245 15.61 -17.84 -6.55
CA LEU A 245 15.44 -16.82 -7.58
C LEU A 245 13.97 -16.45 -7.72
N PHE A 246 13.65 -15.17 -7.59
CA PHE A 246 12.31 -14.61 -7.74
C PHE A 246 12.24 -13.70 -8.96
N GLY A 247 11.07 -13.63 -9.58
CA GLY A 247 10.90 -12.84 -10.79
C GLY A 247 9.62 -13.19 -11.51
N THR A 248 9.32 -12.41 -12.55
CA THR A 248 8.15 -12.64 -13.38
C THR A 248 8.44 -13.72 -14.43
N LYS A 249 7.42 -14.24 -15.10
CA LYS A 249 7.58 -15.20 -16.22
C LYS A 249 8.53 -14.69 -17.33
N LYS A 250 8.67 -13.37 -17.48
CA LYS A 250 9.57 -12.76 -18.47
C LYS A 250 11.05 -12.87 -18.10
N ASP A 251 11.36 -13.12 -16.83
CA ASP A 251 12.72 -13.19 -16.32
C ASP A 251 13.26 -14.63 -16.32
N ARG A 252 12.50 -15.58 -16.88
CA ARG A 252 12.81 -17.02 -16.83
C ARG A 252 14.20 -17.34 -17.38
N ALA A 253 14.53 -16.81 -18.57
CA ALA A 253 15.84 -17.05 -19.19
C ALA A 253 17.00 -16.57 -18.33
N ILE A 254 16.83 -15.41 -17.65
CA ILE A 254 17.83 -14.88 -16.71
C ILE A 254 18.01 -15.83 -15.52
N GLY A 255 16.90 -16.33 -14.97
CA GLY A 255 16.93 -17.30 -13.88
C GLY A 255 17.59 -18.63 -14.26
N GLU A 256 17.38 -19.11 -15.49
CA GLU A 256 18.01 -20.33 -16.00
C GLU A 256 19.53 -20.17 -16.09
N THR A 257 20.04 -19.04 -16.58
CA THR A 257 21.48 -18.75 -16.61
C THR A 257 22.10 -18.75 -15.20
N ILE A 258 21.46 -18.08 -14.24
CA ILE A 258 21.97 -18.00 -12.86
C ILE A 258 21.89 -19.37 -12.17
N ALA A 259 20.78 -20.08 -12.33
CA ALA A 259 20.58 -21.40 -11.72
C ALA A 259 21.57 -22.44 -12.24
N ALA A 260 21.89 -22.41 -13.55
CA ALA A 260 22.89 -23.30 -14.14
C ALA A 260 24.28 -23.12 -13.51
N ALA A 261 24.65 -21.89 -13.17
CA ALA A 261 25.93 -21.60 -12.53
C ALA A 261 25.98 -21.98 -11.03
N LEU A 262 24.83 -21.94 -10.34
CA LEU A 262 24.74 -22.23 -8.90
C LEU A 262 24.41 -23.69 -8.57
N GLY A 263 23.94 -24.46 -9.56
CA GLY A 263 23.62 -25.88 -9.43
C GLY A 263 22.59 -26.17 -8.34
N ASP A 264 22.78 -27.26 -7.62
CA ASP A 264 21.82 -27.80 -6.63
C ASP A 264 21.53 -26.87 -5.44
N ASN A 265 22.37 -25.86 -5.22
CA ASN A 265 22.16 -24.88 -4.16
C ASN A 265 21.17 -23.77 -4.55
N CYS A 266 20.60 -23.81 -5.74
CA CYS A 266 19.69 -22.78 -6.26
C CYS A 266 18.31 -23.35 -6.61
N SER A 267 17.26 -22.78 -6.01
CA SER A 267 15.87 -23.01 -6.39
C SER A 267 15.38 -21.85 -7.27
N ASN A 268 15.24 -22.10 -8.57
CA ASN A 268 14.65 -21.11 -9.48
C ASN A 268 13.12 -21.11 -9.35
N ARG A 269 12.55 -20.05 -8.76
CA ARG A 269 11.10 -19.84 -8.60
C ARG A 269 10.54 -18.76 -9.54
N ILE A 270 11.35 -18.28 -10.48
CA ILE A 270 10.94 -17.24 -11.43
C ILE A 270 9.73 -17.70 -12.24
N GLY A 271 8.64 -16.92 -12.19
CA GLY A 271 7.39 -17.22 -12.88
C GLY A 271 6.62 -18.43 -12.35
N GLN A 272 7.04 -19.02 -11.23
CA GLN A 272 6.42 -20.17 -10.58
C GLN A 272 5.63 -19.81 -9.32
N THR A 273 5.78 -18.58 -8.81
CA THR A 273 5.00 -18.08 -7.67
C THR A 273 3.99 -17.04 -8.13
N THR A 274 2.90 -16.92 -7.37
CA THR A 274 2.04 -15.74 -7.40
C THR A 274 2.67 -14.61 -6.56
N LEU A 275 1.97 -13.49 -6.39
CA LEU A 275 2.47 -12.37 -5.58
C LEU A 275 2.26 -12.61 -4.07
N ASP A 276 1.29 -13.44 -3.71
CA ASP A 276 1.02 -13.84 -2.33
C ASP A 276 1.87 -15.02 -1.84
N GLU A 277 2.43 -15.82 -2.75
CA GLU A 277 3.40 -16.89 -2.50
C GLU A 277 4.86 -16.39 -2.48
#